data_AF-A0A351URL8-F1
#
_entry.id   AF-A0A351URL8-F1
#
_cell.length_a   1.000
_cell.length_b   1.000
_cell.length_c   1.000
_cell.angle_alpha   90.00
_cell.angle_beta   90.00
_cell.angle_gamma   90.00
#
_symmetry.space_group_name_H-M   'P 1'
#
loop_
_entity.id
_entity.type
_entity.pdbx_description
1 polymer ?
#
loop_
_entity_poly.entity_id
_entity_poly.type
_entity_poly.pdbx_seq_one_letter_code
_entity_poly.pdbx_strand_id
1 'polypeptide(L)'
;MFKNQISDYMAMWDLKESLKDDIAENGLRLLYKTANGGKAEKDNPSVKQLPLINKQMLMLLKQLEISTDNVSKDGEGQSDEL
;
A
#
# COMPACT_ATOMS: atom_id res chain seq x y z
N MET A 1 -15.21 9.19 13.82
CA MET A 1 -13.76 9.24 14.13
C MET A 1 -13.08 7.92 13.74
N PHE A 2 -13.46 6.75 14.27
CA PHE A 2 -12.89 5.44 13.85
C PHE A 2 -13.26 4.97 12.43
N LYS A 3 -14.51 5.17 11.98
CA LYS A 3 -14.92 4.80 10.61
C LYS A 3 -14.09 5.50 9.52
N ASN A 4 -13.58 6.69 9.83
CA ASN A 4 -12.75 7.44 8.89
C ASN A 4 -11.36 6.81 8.77
N GLN A 5 -10.76 6.33 9.86
CA GLN A 5 -9.45 5.67 9.81
C GLN A 5 -9.46 4.37 9.00
N ILE A 6 -10.53 3.58 9.07
CA ILE A 6 -10.69 2.40 8.21
C ILE A 6 -10.83 2.83 6.74
N SER A 7 -11.64 3.86 6.47
CA SER A 7 -11.78 4.42 5.12
C SER A 7 -10.46 4.96 4.56
N ASP A 8 -9.66 5.63 5.39
CA ASP A 8 -8.35 6.15 5.04
C ASP A 8 -7.39 5.00 4.71
N TYR A 9 -7.41 3.92 5.49
CA TYR A 9 -6.62 2.72 5.19
C TYR A 9 -7.00 2.10 3.84
N MET A 10 -8.30 1.98 3.54
CA MET A 10 -8.76 1.44 2.26
C MET A 10 -8.33 2.32 1.07
N ALA A 11 -8.42 3.64 1.20
CA ALA A 11 -7.93 4.55 0.16
C ALA A 11 -6.41 4.43 -0.03
N MET A 12 -5.65 4.22 1.04
CA MET A 12 -4.21 3.96 0.97
C MET A 12 -3.88 2.61 0.32
N TRP A 13 -4.72 1.59 0.51
CA TRP A 13 -4.59 0.31 -0.16
C TRP A 13 -4.76 0.44 -1.67
N ASP A 14 -5.81 1.13 -2.13
CA ASP A 14 -6.04 1.35 -3.56
C ASP A 14 -4.91 2.15 -4.20
N LEU A 15 -4.39 3.16 -3.49
CA LEU A 15 -3.22 3.92 -3.93
C LEU A 15 -1.98 3.02 -4.01
N LYS A 16 -1.70 2.19 -3.00
CA LYS A 16 -0.58 1.26 -3.00
C LYS A 16 -0.63 0.30 -4.20
N GLU A 17 -1.80 -0.24 -4.52
CA GLU A 17 -1.95 -1.12 -5.69
C GLU A 17 -1.72 -0.34 -6.99
N SER A 18 -2.26 0.87 -7.12
CA SER A 18 -2.00 1.74 -8.28
C SER A 18 -0.51 2.06 -8.47
N LEU A 19 0.23 2.26 -7.37
CA LEU A 19 1.69 2.48 -7.42
C LEU A 19 2.45 1.22 -7.85
N LYS A 20 1.97 0.03 -7.46
CA LYS A 20 2.57 -1.25 -7.91
C LYS A 20 2.33 -1.48 -9.39
N ASP A 21 1.12 -1.21 -9.85
CA ASP A 21 0.74 -1.35 -11.26
C ASP A 21 1.57 -0.40 -12.14
N ASP A 22 1.70 0.86 -11.73
CA ASP A 22 2.57 1.83 -12.41
C ASP A 22 4.03 1.35 -12.49
N ILE A 23 4.59 0.79 -11.41
CA ILE A 23 5.97 0.25 -11.44
C ILE A 23 6.06 -0.97 -12.37
N ALA A 24 5.04 -1.82 -12.40
CA ALA A 24 5.02 -3.00 -13.27
C ALA A 24 4.93 -2.61 -14.75
N GLU A 25 4.12 -1.61 -15.07
CA GLU A 25 3.89 -1.14 -16.45
C GLU A 25 5.05 -0.28 -16.96
N ASN A 26 5.53 0.66 -16.13
CA ASN A 26 6.47 1.69 -16.54
C ASN A 26 7.91 1.43 -16.10
N GLY A 27 8.13 0.45 -15.22
CA GLY A 27 9.44 0.10 -14.70
C GLY A 27 9.96 1.08 -13.65
N LEU A 28 11.23 0.87 -13.27
CA LEU A 28 11.89 1.64 -12.20
C LEU A 28 12.28 3.06 -12.62
N ARG A 29 12.36 3.31 -13.93
CA ARG A 29 12.81 4.58 -14.51
C ARG A 29 11.99 4.94 -15.73
N LEU A 30 11.66 6.22 -15.82
CA LEU A 30 10.83 6.81 -16.86
C LEU A 30 11.67 7.72 -17.76
N LEU A 31 11.39 7.66 -19.06
CA LEU A 31 12.08 8.45 -20.06
C LEU A 31 11.24 9.66 -20.46
N TYR A 32 11.79 10.85 -20.24
CA TYR A 32 11.15 12.13 -20.48
C TYR A 32 11.79 12.83 -21.68
N LYS A 33 10.98 13.49 -22.51
CA LYS A 33 11.49 14.42 -23.52
C LYS A 33 11.79 15.75 -22.86
N THR A 34 12.97 16.28 -23.11
CA THR A 34 13.38 17.61 -22.62
C THR A 34 13.01 18.68 -23.63
N ALA A 35 12.89 19.93 -23.19
CA ALA A 35 12.47 21.06 -24.03
C ALA A 35 13.40 21.32 -25.24
N ASN A 36 14.67 20.91 -25.15
CA ASN A 36 15.67 21.00 -26.22
C ASN A 36 15.68 19.77 -27.15
N GLY A 37 14.68 18.89 -27.09
CA GLY A 37 14.57 17.69 -27.93
C GLY A 37 15.41 16.50 -27.46
N GLY A 38 16.11 16.61 -26.33
CA GLY A 38 16.83 15.52 -25.70
C GLY A 38 15.91 14.52 -24.97
N LYS A 39 16.52 13.46 -24.46
CA LYS A 39 15.89 12.44 -23.62
C LYS A 39 16.56 12.45 -22.25
N ALA A 40 15.76 12.50 -21.19
CA ALA A 40 16.23 12.40 -19.81
C ALA A 40 15.55 11.22 -19.13
N GLU A 41 16.33 10.41 -18.43
CA GLU A 41 15.80 9.33 -17.61
C GLU A 41 15.69 9.83 -16.15
N LYS A 42 14.54 9.61 -15.50
CA LYS A 42 14.36 9.87 -14.07
C LYS A 42 13.76 8.65 -13.39
N ASP A 43 14.03 8.52 -12.10
CA ASP A 43 13.38 7.50 -11.28
C ASP A 43 11.86 7.63 -11.38
N ASN A 44 11.18 6.49 -11.52
CA ASN A 44 9.74 6.44 -11.39
C ASN A 44 9.33 6.94 -9.98
N PRO A 45 8.52 8.02 -9.86
CA PRO A 45 8.08 8.53 -8.57
C PRO A 45 7.42 7.47 -7.68
N SER A 46 6.71 6.52 -8.28
CA SER A 46 5.98 5.45 -7.57
C SER A 46 6.91 4.55 -6.76
N VAL A 47 8.14 4.32 -7.25
CA VAL A 47 9.15 3.51 -6.54
C VAL A 47 9.50 4.12 -5.18
N LYS A 48 9.55 5.46 -5.08
CA LYS A 48 9.84 6.16 -3.82
C LYS A 48 8.59 6.31 -2.95
N GLN A 49 7.40 6.42 -3.55
CA GLN A 49 6.15 6.58 -2.82
C GLN A 49 5.65 5.28 -2.19
N LEU A 50 5.79 4.15 -2.87
CA LEU A 50 5.31 2.85 -2.39
C LEU A 50 5.77 2.49 -0.95
N PRO A 51 7.07 2.57 -0.58
CA PRO A 51 7.49 2.28 0.79
C PRO A 51 6.96 3.30 1.81
N LEU A 52 6.74 4.56 1.42
CA LEU A 52 6.19 5.59 2.30
C LEU A 52 4.72 5.31 2.62
N ILE A 53 3.92 4.98 1.60
CA ILE A 53 2.51 4.60 1.78
C ILE A 53 2.41 3.34 2.63
N ASN A 54 3.22 2.31 2.35
CA ASN A 54 3.26 1.10 3.18
C ASN A 54 3.57 1.40 4.65
N LYS A 55 4.55 2.27 4.93
CA LYS A 55 4.89 2.66 6.31
C LYS A 55 3.72 3.36 6.99
N GLN A 56 3.03 4.25 6.29
CA GLN A 56 1.92 5.00 6.84
C GLN A 56 0.70 4.09 7.09
N MET A 57 0.48 3.07 6.24
CA MET A 57 -0.54 2.02 6.47
C MET A 57 -0.24 1.23 7.75
N LEU A 58 1.01 0.82 7.97
CA LEU A 58 1.42 0.12 9.20
C LEU A 58 1.22 0.99 10.46
N MET A 59 1.48 2.30 10.37
CA MET A 59 1.22 3.22 11.47
C MET A 59 -0.28 3.32 11.80
N LEU A 60 -1.14 3.32 10.78
CA LEU A 60 -2.59 3.37 10.95
C LEU A 60 -3.15 2.09 11.56
N LEU A 61 -2.66 0.91 11.13
CA LEU A 61 -3.00 -0.38 11.76
C LEU A 61 -2.63 -0.40 13.24
N LYS A 62 -1.42 0.09 13.56
CA LYS A 62 -0.97 0.22 14.96
C LYS A 62 -1.87 1.14 15.78
N GLN A 63 -2.32 2.26 15.22
CA GLN A 63 -3.24 3.19 15.89
C GLN A 63 -4.63 2.60 16.12
N LEU A 64 -5.07 1.70 15.24
CA LEU A 64 -6.32 0.96 15.39
C LEU A 64 -6.19 -0.26 16.33
N GLU A 65 -5.01 -0.50 16.91
CA GLU A 65 -4.68 -1.70 17.69
C GLU A 65 -4.93 -3.00 16.91
N ILE A 66 -4.91 -2.94 15.58
CA ILE A 66 -4.99 -4.10 14.70
C ILE A 66 -3.57 -4.65 14.58
N SER A 67 -3.23 -5.61 15.43
CA SER A 67 -2.01 -6.39 15.35
C SER A 67 -2.36 -7.86 15.10
N THR A 68 -1.40 -8.62 14.55
CA THR A 68 -1.50 -10.08 14.46
C THR A 68 -1.64 -10.76 15.83
N ASP A 69 -1.30 -10.05 16.90
CA ASP A 69 -1.42 -10.54 18.28
C ASP A 69 -2.85 -10.42 18.80
N ASN A 70 -3.65 -9.50 18.24
CA ASN A 70 -5.05 -9.24 18.61
C ASN A 70 -6.06 -9.91 17.65
N VAL A 71 -5.59 -10.51 16.55
CA VAL A 71 -6.41 -11.40 15.74
C VAL A 71 -6.49 -12.73 16.49
N SER A 72 -7.52 -12.86 17.33
CA SER A 72 -7.85 -14.11 18.01
C SER A 72 -7.84 -15.25 17.00
N LYS A 73 -7.20 -16.36 17.34
CA LYS A 73 -7.39 -17.65 16.68
C LYS A 73 -8.80 -18.21 16.97
N ASP A 74 -9.84 -17.40 16.86
CA ASP A 74 -11.23 -17.80 17.11
C ASP A 74 -11.85 -18.37 15.82
N GLY A 75 -11.13 -19.33 15.24
CA GLY A 75 -11.52 -20.04 14.01
C GLY A 75 -11.22 -21.53 14.07
N GLU A 76 -10.91 -22.09 15.24
CA GLU A 76 -11.05 -23.53 15.45
C GLU A 76 -12.53 -23.82 15.71
N GLY A 77 -13.25 -24.17 14.64
CA GLY A 77 -14.61 -24.66 14.72
C GLY A 77 -14.69 -25.84 15.68
N GLN A 78 -15.52 -25.71 16.71
CA GLN A 78 -16.04 -26.86 17.44
C GLN A 78 -16.74 -27.78 16.43
N SER A 79 -16.07 -28.86 16.04
CA SER A 79 -16.75 -30.05 15.57
C SER A 79 -17.39 -30.69 16.80
N ASP A 80 -18.68 -30.46 16.99
CA ASP A 80 -19.51 -31.28 17.87
C ASP A 80 -19.48 -32.73 17.34
N GLU A 81 -18.73 -33.61 18.00
CA GLU A 81 -18.90 -35.06 17.84
C GLU A 81 -20.09 -35.51 18.70
N LEU A 82 -21.10 -36.05 18.03
CA LEU A 82 -22.27 -36.76 18.59
C LEU A 82 -21.90 -38.17 19.06
#